data_AF-A0A352GJC9-F1
#
_entry.id   AF-A0A352GJC9-F1
#
_cell.length_a   1.000
_cell.length_b   1.000
_cell.length_c   1.000
_cell.angle_alpha   90.00
_cell.angle_beta   90.00
_cell.angle_gamma   90.00
#
_symmetry.space_group_name_H-M   'P 1'
#
loop_
_entity.id
_entity.type
_entity.pdbx_description
1 polymer ?
#
loop_
_entity_poly.entity_id
_entity_poly.type
_entity_poly.pdbx_seq_one_letter_code
_entity_poly.pdbx_strand_id
1 'polypeptide(L)'
;VLGMVLQGSSSVTYGAVGDMIEPQRQARGFAVIYSIATAAMILGPMVFGFVGDTYGLTTAMLAMAATILLPLPLCLVMRRAIAAHYA
;
A
#
# COMPACT_ATOMS: atom_id res chain seq x y z
N VAL A 1 -4.88 15.45 11.84
CA VAL A 1 -5.76 14.69 10.92
C VAL A 1 -4.97 13.84 9.94
N LEU A 2 -4.09 14.41 9.10
CA LEU A 2 -3.23 13.63 8.19
C LEU A 2 -2.44 12.50 8.87
N GLY A 3 -1.81 12.77 10.02
CA GLY A 3 -1.11 11.75 10.79
C GLY A 3 -2.00 10.62 11.31
N MET A 4 -3.27 10.90 11.64
CA MET A 4 -4.23 9.85 12.01
C MET A 4 -4.64 9.00 10.82
N VAL A 5 -4.79 9.60 9.62
CA VAL A 5 -5.09 8.85 8.39
C VAL A 5 -3.91 7.96 8.00
N LEU A 6 -2.69 8.50 8.06
CA LEU A 6 -1.45 7.76 7.76
C LEU A 6 -1.16 6.64 8.76
N GLN A 7 -1.47 6.84 10.04
CA GLN A 7 -1.33 5.78 11.05
C GLN A 7 -2.50 4.79 10.98
N GLY A 8 -3.70 5.26 10.65
CA GLY A 8 -4.90 4.43 10.48
C GLY A 8 -4.78 3.42 9.34
N SER A 9 -4.14 3.79 8.22
CA SER A 9 -3.92 2.86 7.09
C SER A 9 -3.06 1.65 7.47
N SER A 10 -2.02 1.86 8.29
CA SER A 10 -1.17 0.77 8.77
C SER A 10 -1.95 -0.17 9.70
N SER A 11 -2.74 0.38 10.62
CA SER A 11 -3.56 -0.42 11.55
C SER A 11 -4.61 -1.26 10.83
N VAL A 12 -5.29 -0.69 9.82
CA VAL A 12 -6.27 -1.44 9.01
C VAL A 12 -5.58 -2.56 8.21
N THR A 13 -4.41 -2.27 7.64
CA THR A 13 -3.66 -3.26 6.84
C THR A 13 -3.17 -4.41 7.72
N TYR A 14 -2.58 -4.11 8.89
CA TYR A 14 -2.12 -5.13 9.83
C TYR A 14 -3.27 -5.90 10.48
N GLY A 15 -4.39 -5.24 10.77
CA GLY A 15 -5.61 -5.90 11.26
C GLY A 15 -6.15 -6.92 10.26
N ALA A 16 -6.28 -6.53 8.99
CA ALA A 16 -6.76 -7.44 7.93
C ALA A 16 -5.84 -8.65 7.72
N VAL A 17 -4.53 -8.45 7.81
CA VAL A 17 -3.54 -9.54 7.69
C VAL A 17 -3.59 -10.46 8.91
N GLY A 18 -3.76 -9.86 10.09
CA GLY A 18 -4.03 -10.57 11.34
C GLY A 18 -5.27 -11.48 11.24
N ASP A 19 -6.34 -10.98 10.64
CA ASP A 19 -7.60 -11.72 10.51
C ASP A 19 -7.57 -12.77 9.38
N MET A 20 -6.75 -12.59 8.33
CA MET A 20 -6.69 -13.48 7.16
C MET A 20 -5.64 -14.61 7.27
N ILE A 21 -4.69 -14.54 8.20
CA ILE A 21 -3.59 -15.53 8.30
C ILE A 21 -3.78 -16.43 9.53
N GLU A 22 -3.60 -17.74 9.34
CA GLU A 22 -3.60 -18.71 10.45
C GLU A 22 -2.61 -18.28 11.56
N PRO A 23 -2.96 -18.42 12.85
CA PRO A 23 -2.14 -17.94 13.97
C PRO A 23 -0.67 -18.41 13.91
N GLN A 24 -0.43 -19.64 13.43
CA GLN A 24 0.90 -20.24 13.30
C GLN A 24 1.75 -19.63 12.17
N ARG A 25 1.14 -18.91 11.22
CA ARG A 25 1.81 -18.31 10.04
C ARG A 25 1.90 -16.79 10.09
N GLN A 26 1.37 -16.16 11.13
CA GLN A 26 1.35 -14.70 11.32
C GLN A 26 2.74 -14.07 11.15
N ALA A 27 3.76 -14.62 11.82
CA ALA A 27 5.14 -14.12 11.73
C ALA A 27 5.66 -14.08 10.28
N ARG A 28 5.34 -15.10 9.47
CA ARG A 28 5.73 -15.16 8.05
C ARG A 28 4.93 -14.17 7.21
N GLY A 29 3.65 -13.99 7.53
CA GLY A 29 2.79 -12.97 6.89
C GLY A 29 3.34 -11.56 7.07
N PHE A 30 3.65 -11.19 8.32
CA PHE A 30 4.27 -9.90 8.62
C PHE A 30 5.65 -9.76 7.95
N ALA A 31 6.47 -10.81 7.95
CA ALA A 31 7.79 -10.78 7.31
C ALA A 31 7.70 -10.44 5.81
N VAL A 32 6.70 -10.98 5.10
CA VAL A 32 6.47 -10.67 3.67
C VAL A 32 6.08 -9.20 3.48
N ILE A 33 5.13 -8.69 4.27
CA ILE A 33 4.66 -7.30 4.15
C ILE A 33 5.79 -6.32 4.41
N TYR A 34 6.55 -6.52 5.49
CA TYR A 34 7.68 -5.66 5.80
C TYR A 34 8.77 -5.73 4.73
N SER A 35 9.06 -6.93 4.21
CA SER A 35 10.04 -7.09 3.13
C SER A 35 9.64 -6.34 1.86
N ILE A 36 8.38 -6.43 1.46
CA ILE A 36 7.84 -5.69 0.30
C ILE A 36 7.89 -4.18 0.55
N ALA A 37 7.51 -3.73 1.75
CA ALA A 37 7.54 -2.32 2.12
C ALA A 37 8.97 -1.75 2.05
N THR A 38 9.97 -2.47 2.58
CA THR A 38 11.38 -2.08 2.50
C THR A 38 11.88 -2.06 1.05
N ALA A 39 11.53 -3.07 0.24
CA ALA A 39 11.89 -3.07 -1.17
C ALA A 39 11.29 -1.86 -1.91
N ALA A 40 10.04 -1.50 -1.61
CA ALA A 40 9.38 -0.33 -2.17
C ALA A 40 10.05 1.00 -1.76
N MET A 41 10.60 1.09 -0.54
CA MET A 41 11.36 2.27 -0.09
C MET A 41 12.65 2.47 -0.89
N ILE A 42 13.28 1.39 -1.36
CA ILE A 42 14.48 1.46 -2.20
C ILE A 42 14.10 1.76 -3.65
N LEU A 43 13.11 1.03 -4.17
CA LEU A 43 12.68 1.14 -5.57
C LEU A 43 11.97 2.45 -5.87
N GLY A 44 11.21 3.01 -4.92
CA GLY A 44 10.45 4.25 -5.11
C GLY A 44 11.32 5.41 -5.57
N PRO A 45 12.35 5.82 -4.82
CA PRO A 45 13.27 6.88 -5.24
C PRO A 45 13.99 6.57 -6.54
N MET A 46 14.36 5.30 -6.81
CA MET A 46 15.02 4.93 -8.06
C MET A 46 14.09 5.12 -9.26
N VAL A 47 12.87 4.60 -9.19
CA VAL A 47 11.89 4.67 -10.29
C VAL A 47 11.43 6.10 -10.51
N PHE A 48 10.98 6.79 -9.46
CA PHE A 48 10.48 8.15 -9.61
C PHE A 48 11.59 9.19 -9.80
N GLY A 49 12.79 8.93 -9.28
CA GLY A 49 13.99 9.73 -9.57
C GLY A 49 14.35 9.66 -11.04
N PHE A 50 14.39 8.44 -11.61
CA PHE A 50 14.61 8.25 -13.05
C PHE A 50 13.54 8.96 -13.89
N VAL A 51 12.26 8.83 -13.53
CA VAL A 51 11.17 9.55 -14.21
C VAL A 51 11.35 11.07 -14.12
N GLY A 52 11.80 11.58 -12.98
CA GLY A 52 12.10 12.99 -12.77
C GLY A 52 13.27 13.48 -13.62
N ASP A 53 14.32 12.68 -13.73
CA ASP A 53 15.50 12.99 -14.52
C ASP A 53 15.20 13.02 -16.02
N THR A 54 14.30 12.14 -16.51
CA THR A 54 13.97 12.06 -17.94
C THR A 54 12.83 12.98 -18.37
N TYR A 55 11.82 13.20 -17.53
CA TYR A 55 10.59 13.94 -17.89
C TYR A 55 10.32 15.18 -17.03
N GLY A 56 11.24 15.52 -16.12
CA GLY A 56 11.13 16.66 -15.22
C GLY A 56 10.32 16.40 -13.95
N LEU A 57 10.49 17.31 -12.99
CA LEU A 57 9.93 17.19 -11.63
C LEU A 57 8.41 17.07 -11.62
N THR A 58 7.70 17.89 -12.42
CA THR A 58 6.23 17.90 -12.45
C THR A 58 5.67 16.53 -12.84
N THR A 59 6.25 15.88 -13.84
CA THR A 59 5.82 14.55 -14.31
C THR A 59 6.04 13.49 -13.24
N ALA A 60 7.18 13.52 -12.55
CA ALA A 60 7.45 12.62 -11.43
C ALA A 60 6.44 12.80 -10.28
N MET A 61 6.14 14.05 -9.90
CA MET A 61 5.17 14.33 -8.83
C MET A 61 3.75 13.86 -9.20
N LEU A 62 3.32 14.07 -10.44
CA LEU A 62 2.03 13.56 -10.92
C LEU A 62 1.98 12.03 -10.93
N ALA A 63 3.08 11.36 -11.33
CA ALA A 63 3.18 9.91 -11.29
C ALA A 63 3.13 9.36 -9.86
N MET A 64 3.82 10.00 -8.90
CA MET A 64 3.72 9.65 -7.48
C MET A 64 2.30 9.83 -6.95
N ALA A 65 1.64 10.95 -7.28
CA ALA A 65 0.26 11.22 -6.87
C ALA A 65 -0.70 10.16 -7.41
N ALA A 66 -0.60 9.81 -8.69
CA ALA A 66 -1.40 8.74 -9.29
C ALA A 66 -1.16 7.39 -8.59
N THR A 67 0.09 7.08 -8.26
CA THR A 67 0.46 5.83 -7.57
C THR A 67 -0.12 5.75 -6.16
N ILE A 68 -0.12 6.87 -5.41
CA ILE A 68 -0.73 6.94 -4.06
C ILE A 68 -2.25 6.84 -4.11
N LEU A 69 -2.89 7.28 -5.20
CA LEU A 69 -4.35 7.20 -5.36
C LEU A 69 -4.82 5.83 -5.84
N LEU A 70 -3.96 5.03 -6.50
CA LEU A 70 -4.30 3.70 -7.04
C LEU A 70 -4.89 2.71 -6.01
N PRO A 71 -4.45 2.67 -4.73
CA PRO A 71 -5.06 1.82 -3.72
C PRO A 71 -6.52 2.18 -3.40
N LEU A 72 -6.95 3.43 -3.59
CA LEU A 72 -8.32 3.85 -3.26
C LEU A 72 -9.39 3.10 -4.06
N PRO A 73 -9.35 3.03 -5.41
CA PRO A 73 -10.31 2.24 -6.17
C PRO A 73 -10.21 0.74 -5.85
N LEU A 74 -9.00 0.21 -5.60
CA LEU A 74 -8.81 -1.18 -5.19
C LEU A 74 -9.52 -1.50 -3.86
N CYS A 75 -9.41 -0.62 -2.87
CA CYS A 75 -10.12 -0.76 -1.60
C CYS A 75 -11.65 -0.73 -1.79
N LEU A 76 -12.16 0.11 -2.71
CA LEU A 76 -13.60 0.13 -3.03
C LEU A 76 -14.07 -1.18 -3.67
N VAL A 77 -13.27 -1.78 -4.55
CA VAL A 77 -13.57 -3.07 -5.18
C VAL A 77 -13.50 -4.20 -4.15
N MET A 78 -12.46 -4.26 -3.32
CA MET A 78 -12.35 -5.26 -2.27
C MET A 78 -13.48 -5.15 -1.25
N ARG A 79 -13.87 -3.94 -0.86
CA ARG A 79 -15.02 -3.74 0.04
C ARG A 79 -16.30 -4.35 -0.54
N ARG A 80 -16.53 -4.21 -1.85
CA ARG A 80 -17.68 -4.84 -2.52
C ARG A 80 -17.58 -6.36 -2.55
N ALA A 81 -16.39 -6.89 -2.85
CA ALA A 81 -16.15 -8.33 -2.89
C ALA A 81 -16.33 -9.00 -1.51
N ILE A 82 -15.82 -8.37 -0.44
CA ILE A 82 -15.95 -8.87 0.93
C ILE A 82 -17.41 -8.77 1.40
N ALA A 83 -18.09 -7.65 1.12
CA ALA A 83 -19.51 -7.48 1.47
C ALA A 83 -20.42 -8.51 0.78
N ALA A 84 -20.07 -8.95 -0.44
CA ALA A 84 -20.82 -9.98 -1.15
C ALA A 84 -20.58 -11.40 -0.60
N HIS A 85 -19.48 -11.64 0.13
CA HIS A 85 -19.15 -12.97 0.68
C HIS A 85 -19.73 -13.19 2.09
N TYR A 86 -20.12 -12.12 2.78
CA TYR A 86 -20.74 -12.13 4.11
C TYR A 86 -22.27 -11.84 4.08
N ALA A 87 -22.87 -11.72 2.89
CA ALA A 87 -24.32 -11.59 2.68
C ALA A 87 -24.90 -12.94 2.24
#